data_AF-A0A524AG85-F1
#
_entry.id   AF-A0A524AG85-F1
#
_cell.length_a   1.000
_cell.length_b   1.000
_cell.length_c   1.000
_cell.angle_alpha   90.00
_cell.angle_beta   90.00
_cell.angle_gamma   90.00
#
_symmetry.space_group_name_H-M   'P 1'
#
loop_
_entity.id
_entity.type
_entity.pdbx_description
1 polymer ?
#
loop_
_entity_poly.entity_id
_entity_poly.type
_entity_poly.pdbx_seq_one_letter_code
_entity_poly.pdbx_strand_id
1 'polypeptide(L)'
;MDRDLLNEEQELEEYIQDWYWDEQSHEFARQVGTLLFQFIDYLETTGLSERTVRKHIDNCWVVGWLECSYGYHDTFSPDIFLGEPSFTIEFKRKVSDSKYAVASYKATWRKLARYVRSLGYGE
;
A
#
# COMPACT_ATOMS: atom_id res chain seq x y z
N MET A 1 -13.63 20.57 14.89
CA MET A 1 -12.91 19.57 14.08
C MET A 1 -11.68 19.19 14.88
N ASP A 2 -11.49 17.91 15.15
CA ASP A 2 -10.43 17.44 16.05
C ASP A 2 -9.06 17.69 15.42
N ARG A 3 -8.08 18.12 16.22
CA ARG A 3 -6.75 18.49 15.70
C ARG A 3 -5.98 17.26 15.21
N ASP A 4 -6.28 16.11 15.78
CA ASP A 4 -5.62 14.84 15.44
C ASP A 4 -6.10 14.32 14.09
N LEU A 5 -7.40 14.42 13.79
CA LEU A 5 -7.96 14.07 12.46
C LEU A 5 -7.39 14.94 11.33
N LEU A 6 -7.12 16.23 11.61
CA LEU A 6 -6.50 17.15 10.66
C LEU A 6 -5.06 16.74 10.31
N ASN A 7 -4.32 16.18 11.27
CA ASN A 7 -2.96 15.72 11.05
C ASN A 7 -2.96 14.41 10.26
N GLU A 8 -3.86 13.46 10.58
CA GLU A 8 -3.97 12.18 9.85
C GLU A 8 -4.31 12.41 8.37
N GLU A 9 -5.22 13.35 8.06
CA GLU A 9 -5.56 13.70 6.68
C GLU A 9 -4.36 14.33 5.96
N GLN A 10 -3.61 15.23 6.60
CA GLN A 10 -2.41 15.83 6.02
C GLN A 10 -1.31 14.78 5.77
N GLU A 11 -1.07 13.88 6.71
CA GLU A 11 -0.09 12.81 6.58
C GLU A 11 -0.45 11.86 5.42
N LEU A 12 -1.73 11.55 5.26
CA LEU A 12 -2.21 10.76 4.14
C LEU A 12 -1.94 11.48 2.81
N GLU A 13 -2.33 12.75 2.70
CA GLU A 13 -2.12 13.55 1.48
C GLU A 13 -0.64 13.67 1.11
N GLU A 14 0.24 13.91 2.08
CA GLU A 14 1.69 13.94 1.86
C GLU A 14 2.23 12.57 1.41
N TYR A 15 1.67 11.47 1.93
CA TYR A 15 2.06 10.12 1.57
C TYR A 15 1.69 9.76 0.12
N ILE A 16 0.52 10.21 -0.33
CA ILE A 16 -0.03 9.86 -1.66
C ILE A 16 0.22 10.90 -2.75
N GLN A 17 0.85 12.04 -2.44
CA GLN A 17 1.00 13.18 -3.36
C GLN A 17 1.57 12.84 -4.75
N ASP A 18 2.39 11.79 -4.84
CA ASP A 18 3.02 11.33 -6.08
C ASP A 18 2.26 10.19 -6.79
N TRP A 19 1.06 9.83 -6.31
CA TRP A 19 0.31 8.67 -6.82
C TRP A 19 -0.79 9.04 -7.82
N TYR A 20 -1.18 10.31 -7.87
CA TYR A 20 -2.31 10.78 -8.67
C TYR A 20 -1.94 12.01 -9.52
N TRP A 21 -2.76 12.31 -10.53
CA TRP A 21 -2.54 13.43 -11.47
C TRP A 21 -3.80 14.24 -11.75
N ASP A 22 -4.96 13.77 -11.31
CA ASP A 22 -6.27 14.43 -11.40
C ASP A 22 -7.14 14.06 -10.20
N GLU A 23 -8.32 14.69 -10.09
CA GLU A 23 -9.24 14.47 -8.96
C GLU A 23 -9.76 13.02 -8.88
N GLN A 24 -9.93 12.35 -10.03
CA GLN A 24 -10.40 10.97 -10.05
C GLN A 24 -9.34 9.99 -9.52
N SER A 25 -8.10 10.13 -9.99
CA SER A 25 -6.96 9.35 -9.51
C SER A 25 -6.62 9.68 -8.05
N HIS A 26 -6.91 10.91 -7.59
CA HIS A 26 -6.75 11.32 -6.20
C HIS A 26 -7.66 10.53 -5.25
N GLU A 27 -8.95 10.41 -5.55
CA GLU A 27 -9.87 9.65 -4.68
C GLU A 27 -9.47 8.19 -4.57
N PHE A 28 -9.05 7.57 -5.69
CA PHE A 28 -8.53 6.20 -5.67
C PHE A 28 -7.26 6.10 -4.81
N ALA A 29 -6.30 7.02 -4.99
CA ALA A 29 -5.07 7.06 -4.21
C ALA A 29 -5.35 7.25 -2.70
N ARG A 30 -6.32 8.08 -2.34
CA ARG A 30 -6.77 8.31 -0.96
C ARG A 30 -7.31 7.04 -0.32
N GLN A 31 -8.14 6.29 -1.04
CA GLN A 31 -8.70 5.02 -0.57
C GLN A 31 -7.62 3.92 -0.43
N VAL A 32 -6.70 3.82 -1.40
CA VAL A 32 -5.55 2.91 -1.32
C VAL A 32 -4.63 3.29 -0.15
N GLY A 33 -4.29 4.57 -0.01
CA GLY A 33 -3.43 5.08 1.06
C GLY A 33 -4.03 4.83 2.44
N THR A 34 -5.34 5.05 2.60
CA THR A 34 -6.06 4.77 3.85
C THR A 34 -5.93 3.30 4.25
N LEU A 35 -6.17 2.36 3.32
CA LEU A 35 -6.03 0.93 3.60
C LEU A 35 -4.57 0.59 3.96
N LEU A 36 -3.60 1.19 3.28
CA LEU A 36 -2.18 0.95 3.55
C LEU A 36 -1.75 1.51 4.91
N PHE A 37 -2.28 2.64 5.36
CA PHE A 37 -2.06 3.17 6.71
C PHE A 37 -2.58 2.21 7.77
N GLN A 38 -3.82 1.74 7.63
CA GLN A 38 -4.38 0.75 8.56
C GLN A 38 -3.55 -0.55 8.59
N PHE A 39 -3.00 -0.96 7.45
CA PHE A 39 -2.09 -2.10 7.38
C PHE A 39 -0.73 -1.81 8.05
N ILE A 40 -0.20 -0.60 7.92
CA ILE A 40 1.05 -0.17 8.59
C ILE A 40 0.86 -0.19 10.11
N ASP A 41 -0.24 0.39 10.62
CA ASP A 41 -0.59 0.34 12.04
C ASP A 41 -0.66 -1.11 12.53
N TYR A 42 -1.33 -1.98 11.75
CA TYR A 42 -1.35 -3.40 12.04
C TYR A 42 0.05 -4.00 12.13
N LEU A 43 0.96 -3.73 11.19
CA LEU A 43 2.32 -4.26 11.21
C LEU A 43 3.09 -3.86 12.47
N GLU A 44 2.90 -2.64 12.96
CA GLU A 44 3.52 -2.14 14.20
C GLU A 44 3.08 -2.93 15.43
N THR A 45 1.87 -3.49 15.42
CA THR A 45 1.37 -4.37 16.49
C THR A 45 1.87 -5.82 16.42
N THR A 46 2.47 -6.25 15.30
CA THR A 46 2.82 -7.68 15.08
C THR A 46 4.14 -8.14 15.72
N GLY A 47 4.78 -7.31 16.55
CA GLY A 47 6.05 -7.64 17.22
C GLY A 47 7.25 -7.78 16.29
N LEU A 48 7.15 -7.26 15.06
CA LEU A 48 8.27 -7.18 14.12
C LEU A 48 9.31 -6.16 14.61
N SER A 49 10.57 -6.36 14.23
CA SER A 49 11.60 -5.34 14.48
C SER A 49 11.28 -4.06 13.71
N GLU A 50 11.62 -2.90 14.28
CA GLU A 50 11.45 -1.59 13.64
C GLU A 50 12.04 -1.56 12.22
N ARG A 51 13.23 -2.13 12.03
CA ARG A 51 13.87 -2.28 10.71
C ARG A 51 13.00 -3.07 9.72
N THR A 52 12.34 -4.13 10.18
CA THR A 52 11.46 -4.94 9.34
C THR A 52 10.18 -4.20 9.01
N VAL A 53 9.58 -3.50 9.99
CA VAL A 53 8.40 -2.64 9.78
C VAL A 53 8.72 -1.56 8.76
N ARG A 54 9.84 -0.83 8.92
CA ARG A 54 10.26 0.21 7.98
C ARG A 54 10.38 -0.32 6.56
N LYS A 55 10.95 -1.52 6.39
CA LYS A 55 11.05 -2.13 5.07
C LYS A 55 9.69 -2.46 4.46
N HIS A 56 8.70 -2.84 5.27
CA HIS A 56 7.33 -3.03 4.80
C HIS A 56 6.67 -1.70 4.46
N ILE A 57 6.85 -0.64 5.25
CA ILE A 57 6.35 0.71 4.96
C ILE A 57 6.87 1.20 3.60
N ASP A 58 8.18 1.08 3.35
CA ASP A 58 8.77 1.46 2.05
C ASP A 58 8.13 0.68 0.90
N ASN A 59 7.88 -0.62 1.09
CA ASN A 59 7.23 -1.44 0.08
C ASN A 59 5.73 -1.11 -0.07
N CYS A 60 5.03 -0.71 1.00
CA CYS A 60 3.63 -0.28 0.94
C CYS A 60 3.50 0.96 0.08
N TRP A 61 4.41 1.92 0.24
CA TRP A 61 4.41 3.11 -0.59
C TRP A 61 4.56 2.76 -2.07
N VAL A 62 5.48 1.83 -2.39
CA VAL A 62 5.66 1.33 -3.75
C VAL A 62 4.44 0.56 -4.26
N VAL A 63 3.77 -0.23 -3.41
CA VAL A 63 2.53 -0.94 -3.78
C VAL A 63 1.45 0.07 -4.18
N GLY A 64 1.21 1.10 -3.34
CA GLY A 64 0.20 2.11 -3.63
C GLY A 64 0.50 2.91 -4.89
N TRP A 65 1.75 3.38 -5.03
CA TRP A 65 2.19 4.06 -6.25
C TRP A 65 2.00 3.22 -7.52
N LEU A 66 2.36 1.93 -7.48
CA LEU A 66 2.21 1.04 -8.63
C LEU A 66 0.74 0.73 -8.95
N GLU A 67 -0.12 0.52 -7.94
CA GLU A 67 -1.56 0.36 -8.16
C GLU A 67 -2.18 1.61 -8.79
N CYS A 68 -1.86 2.80 -8.29
CA CYS A 68 -2.41 4.03 -8.84
C CYS A 68 -1.86 4.35 -10.24
N SER A 69 -0.64 3.92 -10.55
CA SER A 69 0.01 4.18 -11.84
C SER A 69 -0.31 3.14 -12.93
N TYR A 70 -0.56 1.88 -12.55
CA TYR A 70 -0.61 0.74 -13.47
C TYR A 70 -1.80 -0.20 -13.24
N GLY A 71 -2.52 -0.05 -12.13
CA GLY A 71 -3.74 -0.80 -11.86
C GLY A 71 -4.84 -0.42 -12.85
N TYR A 72 -5.59 -1.42 -13.30
CA TYR A 72 -6.78 -1.23 -14.13
C TYR A 72 -8.00 -1.54 -13.28
N HIS A 73 -8.44 -0.55 -12.50
CA HIS A 73 -9.60 -0.66 -11.62
C HIS A 73 -10.51 0.56 -11.83
N ASP A 74 -11.79 0.32 -12.10
CA ASP A 74 -12.77 1.41 -12.26
C ASP A 74 -13.16 2.04 -10.91
N THR A 75 -13.10 1.24 -9.84
CA THR A 75 -13.39 1.63 -8.46
C THR A 75 -12.49 0.86 -7.49
N PHE A 76 -12.19 1.45 -6.35
CA PHE A 76 -11.43 0.78 -5.31
C PHE A 76 -12.26 -0.31 -4.62
N SER A 77 -11.64 -1.48 -4.46
CA SER A 77 -12.03 -2.51 -3.49
C SER A 77 -10.75 -3.06 -2.87
N PRO A 78 -10.71 -3.37 -1.56
CA PRO A 78 -9.58 -4.08 -0.97
C PRO A 78 -9.24 -5.42 -1.66
N ASP A 79 -10.21 -6.00 -2.39
CA ASP A 79 -10.04 -7.25 -3.15
C ASP A 79 -8.89 -7.21 -4.16
N ILE A 80 -8.51 -6.02 -4.64
CA ILE A 80 -7.37 -5.85 -5.58
C ILE A 80 -6.05 -6.41 -4.99
N PHE A 81 -5.94 -6.48 -3.66
CA PHE A 81 -4.76 -6.99 -2.97
C PHE A 81 -4.82 -8.49 -2.63
N LEU A 82 -5.92 -9.18 -2.89
CA LEU A 82 -6.10 -10.60 -2.49
C LEU A 82 -5.37 -11.60 -3.38
N GLY A 83 -5.01 -11.19 -4.60
CA GLY A 83 -4.32 -12.00 -5.59
C GLY A 83 -2.82 -12.24 -5.30
N GLU A 84 -2.14 -12.84 -6.27
CA GLU A 84 -0.68 -12.92 -6.26
C GLU A 84 -0.06 -11.52 -6.32
N PRO A 85 1.19 -11.33 -5.85
CA PRO A 85 1.85 -10.04 -5.92
C PRO A 85 1.91 -9.49 -7.34
N SER A 86 1.20 -8.39 -7.57
CA SER A 86 1.15 -7.68 -8.86
C SER A 86 2.41 -6.83 -9.08
N PHE A 87 2.53 -6.27 -10.28
CA PHE A 87 3.55 -5.27 -10.67
C PHE A 87 5.02 -5.66 -10.46
N THR A 88 5.33 -6.95 -10.37
CA THR A 88 6.71 -7.39 -10.11
C THR A 88 7.67 -7.04 -11.26
N ILE A 89 7.15 -6.85 -12.48
CA ILE A 89 7.93 -6.40 -13.64
C ILE A 89 8.25 -4.90 -13.49
N GLU A 90 7.24 -4.10 -13.16
CA GLU A 90 7.30 -2.65 -12.97
C GLU A 90 8.22 -2.33 -11.78
N PHE A 91 8.06 -3.03 -10.66
CA PHE A 91 8.94 -2.93 -9.50
C PHE A 91 10.41 -3.16 -9.90
N LYS A 92 10.69 -4.23 -10.65
CA LYS A 92 12.06 -4.53 -11.10
C LYS A 92 12.64 -3.43 -11.97
N ARG A 93 11.84 -2.87 -12.87
CA ARG A 93 12.27 -1.83 -13.82
C ARG A 93 12.45 -0.46 -13.18
N LYS A 94 11.63 -0.13 -12.17
CA LYS A 94 11.51 1.24 -11.65
C LYS A 94 12.08 1.42 -10.25
N VAL A 95 12.17 0.35 -9.47
CA VAL A 95 12.57 0.40 -8.06
C VAL A 95 13.84 -0.40 -7.83
N SER A 96 13.82 -1.71 -8.08
CA SER A 96 15.02 -2.56 -7.93
C SER A 96 14.85 -3.94 -8.56
N ASP A 97 15.85 -4.37 -9.32
CA ASP A 97 15.94 -5.72 -9.89
C ASP A 97 16.56 -6.76 -8.94
N SER A 98 17.06 -6.33 -7.77
CA SER A 98 17.64 -7.19 -6.76
C SER A 98 16.66 -8.28 -6.31
N LYS A 99 17.09 -9.54 -6.36
CA LYS A 99 16.28 -10.69 -5.93
C LYS A 99 15.74 -10.53 -4.50
N TYR A 100 16.50 -9.88 -3.61
CA TYR A 100 16.11 -9.64 -2.23
C TYR A 100 15.05 -8.54 -2.11
N ALA A 101 15.18 -7.46 -2.89
CA ALA A 101 14.18 -6.40 -2.92
C ALA A 101 12.84 -6.92 -3.46
N VAL A 102 12.87 -7.67 -4.57
CA VAL A 102 11.68 -8.30 -5.16
C VAL A 102 11.04 -9.29 -4.18
N ALA A 103 11.83 -10.10 -3.48
CA ALA A 103 11.31 -11.02 -2.48
C ALA A 103 10.65 -10.27 -1.30
N SER A 104 11.26 -9.18 -0.84
CA SER A 104 10.70 -8.33 0.22
C SER A 104 9.39 -7.65 -0.20
N TYR A 105 9.31 -7.16 -1.43
CA TYR A 105 8.09 -6.60 -2.01
C TYR A 105 6.96 -7.65 -2.03
N LYS A 106 7.24 -8.84 -2.59
CA LYS A 106 6.28 -9.96 -2.61
C LYS A 106 5.84 -10.39 -1.21
N ALA A 107 6.74 -10.38 -0.24
CA ALA A 107 6.42 -10.69 1.15
C ALA A 107 5.49 -9.65 1.78
N THR A 108 5.67 -8.37 1.46
CA THR A 108 4.78 -7.27 1.87
C THR A 108 3.39 -7.49 1.30
N TRP A 109 3.28 -7.72 -0.01
CA TRP A 109 2.01 -8.00 -0.66
C TRP A 109 1.25 -9.17 -0.02
N ARG A 110 1.93 -10.30 0.26
CA ARG A 110 1.29 -11.45 0.92
C ARG A 110 0.86 -11.17 2.36
N LYS A 111 1.51 -10.24 3.06
CA LYS A 111 1.06 -9.80 4.39
C LYS A 111 -0.16 -8.89 4.25
N LEU A 112 -0.15 -7.96 3.30
CA LEU A 112 -1.31 -7.11 2.97
C LEU A 112 -2.52 -7.95 2.58
N ALA A 113 -2.36 -8.94 1.70
CA ALA A 113 -3.43 -9.86 1.31
C ALA A 113 -4.00 -10.65 2.51
N ARG A 114 -3.18 -10.97 3.51
CA ARG A 114 -3.64 -11.62 4.76
C ARG A 114 -4.39 -10.65 5.65
N TYR A 115 -3.91 -9.41 5.75
CA TYR A 115 -4.59 -8.34 6.47
C TYR A 115 -5.97 -8.06 5.86
N VAL A 116 -6.06 -7.87 4.55
CA VAL A 116 -7.33 -7.68 3.84
C VAL A 116 -8.31 -8.83 4.08
N ARG A 117 -7.86 -10.10 4.04
CA ARG A 117 -8.72 -11.24 4.42
C ARG A 117 -9.21 -11.16 5.86
N SER A 118 -8.39 -10.68 6.79
CA SER A 118 -8.80 -10.54 8.20
C SER A 118 -9.87 -9.46 8.42
N LEU A 119 -10.06 -8.55 7.46
CA LEU A 119 -11.16 -7.57 7.46
C LEU A 119 -12.48 -8.14 6.88
N GLY A 120 -12.48 -9.39 6.38
CA GLY A 120 -13.67 -10.06 5.83
C GLY A 120 -13.80 -10.02 4.31
N TYR A 121 -12.76 -9.60 3.58
CA TYR A 121 -12.75 -9.60 2.12
C TYR A 121 -12.27 -10.94 1.54
N GLY A 122 -12.81 -11.34 0.38
CA GLY A 122 -12.39 -12.53 -0.35
C GLY A 122 -13.06 -13.85 0.06
N GLU A 123 -14.27 -13.79 0.61
CA GLU A 123 -15.16 -14.96 0.77
C GLU A 123 -15.82 -15.38 -0.56
#